data_AF-A0A420VT43-F1
#
_entry.id   AF-A0A420VT43-F1
#
_cell.length_a   1.000
_cell.length_b   1.000
_cell.length_c   1.000
_cell.angle_alpha   90.00
_cell.angle_beta   90.00
_cell.angle_gamma   90.00
#
_symmetry.space_group_name_H-M   'P 1'
#
loop_
_entity.id
_entity.type
_entity.pdbx_description
1 polymer ?
#
loop_
_entity_poly.entity_id
_entity_poly.type
_entity_poly.pdbx_seq_one_letter_code
_entity_poly.pdbx_strand_id
1 'polypeptide(L)'
;MEYKKLTTYLKALSWIIIALFITCTTLCIFPLKHGSTGQSTDSPAADNDSLITHVSQFRAVSFKDSPEGEMASYGEKLIKNTYDYFYEGEIKIGNKLACSSCHLNGGTKAFAAPYVGLTNVFPTYIGRENKVESLEERINGCFERSMNGRAIPENGKEMRAIVTYIKNISINTVNKGRLTGQGFVKMGIPNRAADLKHGQLVFEGKCTSCHGKDGQGVPQPTGKGYLYPPLWGKDSYNDGAGMARLLTAARFIKANMPLGASYDAPQLSDEEAYDVAAYINSFDRPKKANKEFDYPNLTKKPKDSPYPPYADNISLEQHKHGPYNF
;
A
#
# COMPACT_ATOMS: atom_id res chain seq x y z
N MET A 1 36.10 46.72 41.53
CA MET A 1 36.88 45.74 40.73
C MET A 1 36.04 45.02 39.67
N GLU A 2 34.71 45.06 39.74
CA GLU A 2 33.82 44.40 38.76
C GLU A 2 33.59 45.18 37.45
N TYR A 3 33.62 46.51 37.48
CA TYR A 3 33.35 47.33 36.29
C TYR A 3 34.38 47.14 35.16
N LYS A 4 35.66 46.94 35.50
CA LYS A 4 36.72 46.66 34.52
C LYS A 4 36.52 45.33 33.80
N LYS A 5 36.02 44.29 34.48
CA LYS A 5 35.75 42.98 33.86
C LYS A 5 34.60 43.09 32.85
N LEU A 6 33.52 43.78 33.21
CA LEU A 6 32.37 43.98 32.33
C LEU A 6 32.76 44.73 31.03
N THR A 7 33.60 45.76 31.15
CA THR A 7 34.10 46.48 29.96
C THR A 7 34.99 45.62 29.06
N THR A 8 35.73 44.67 29.62
CA THR A 8 36.56 43.74 28.84
C THR A 8 35.69 42.73 28.10
N TYR A 9 34.63 42.21 28.73
CA TYR A 9 33.68 41.30 28.07
C TYR A 9 32.91 41.96 26.95
N LEU A 10 32.43 43.20 27.14
CA LEU A 10 31.72 43.95 26.10
C LEU A 10 32.63 44.25 24.89
N LYS A 11 33.90 44.57 25.13
CA LYS A 11 34.88 44.74 24.04
C LYS A 11 35.12 43.42 23.30
N ALA A 12 35.29 42.31 24.02
CA ALA A 12 35.49 40.99 23.40
C ALA A 12 34.28 40.57 22.56
N LEU A 13 33.06 40.78 23.07
CA LEU A 13 31.82 40.47 22.35
C LEU A 13 31.66 41.33 21.09
N SER A 14 32.01 42.63 21.18
CA SER A 14 32.01 43.52 20.02
C SER A 14 33.00 43.07 18.94
N TRP A 15 34.20 42.60 19.31
CA TRP A 15 35.17 42.06 18.36
C TRP A 15 34.70 40.76 17.70
N ILE A 16 34.01 39.90 18.44
CA ILE A 16 33.43 38.65 17.90
C ILE A 16 32.31 38.96 16.89
N ILE A 17 31.43 39.92 17.19
CA ILE A 17 30.35 40.32 16.28
C ILE A 17 30.93 40.94 15.01
N ILE A 18 31.96 41.79 15.13
CA ILE A 18 32.64 42.38 13.96
C ILE A 18 33.31 41.28 13.12
N ALA A 19 33.99 40.31 13.76
CA ALA A 19 34.60 39.18 13.05
C ALA A 19 33.57 38.31 12.32
N LEU A 20 32.41 38.04 12.93
CA LEU A 20 31.29 37.33 12.31
C LEU A 20 30.67 38.09 11.13
N PHE A 21 30.58 39.41 11.23
CA PHE A 21 30.10 40.24 10.12
C PHE A 21 31.08 40.26 8.95
N ILE A 22 32.38 40.31 9.22
CA ILE A 22 33.43 40.27 8.19
C ILE A 22 33.44 38.90 7.49
N THR A 23 33.33 37.79 8.23
CA THR A 23 33.28 36.45 7.62
C THR A 23 32.00 36.19 6.83
N CYS A 24 30.86 36.71 7.30
CA CYS A 24 29.60 36.60 6.57
C CYS A 24 29.60 37.43 5.27
N THR A 25 30.18 38.64 5.31
CA THR A 25 30.28 39.50 4.12
C THR A 25 31.29 38.98 3.10
N THR A 26 32.41 38.37 3.51
CA THR A 26 33.34 37.74 2.56
C THR A 26 32.75 36.49 1.89
N LEU A 27 31.94 35.70 2.59
CA LEU A 27 31.22 34.55 2.02
C LEU A 27 30.12 34.96 1.02
N CYS A 28 29.48 36.12 1.21
CA CYS A 28 28.47 36.63 0.28
C CYS A 28 29.07 37.34 -0.95
N ILE A 29 30.23 37.99 -0.82
CA ILE A 29 30.86 38.72 -1.94
C ILE A 29 31.75 37.81 -2.80
N PHE A 30 32.34 36.77 -2.20
CA PHE A 30 33.17 35.79 -2.91
C PHE A 30 32.62 34.38 -2.71
N PRO A 31 31.52 34.00 -3.40
CA PRO A 31 31.10 32.60 -3.43
C PRO A 31 32.26 31.77 -3.98
N LEU A 32 32.65 30.74 -3.22
CA LEU A 32 33.64 29.75 -3.64
C LEU A 32 33.28 29.27 -5.05
N LYS A 33 34.10 29.63 -6.04
CA LYS A 33 34.06 29.05 -7.39
C LYS A 33 34.38 27.56 -7.24
N HIS A 34 33.36 26.74 -7.06
CA HIS A 34 33.46 25.32 -7.34
C HIS A 34 33.62 25.21 -8.86
N GLY A 35 34.79 24.77 -9.30
CA GLY A 35 35.08 24.55 -10.70
C GLY A 35 34.07 23.56 -11.28
N SER A 36 33.23 24.05 -12.18
CA SER A 36 32.44 23.21 -13.07
C SER A 36 33.42 22.61 -14.09
N THR A 37 34.02 21.48 -13.75
CA THR A 37 34.45 20.53 -14.78
C THR A 37 33.17 19.92 -15.33
N GLY A 38 32.85 20.26 -16.57
CA GLY A 38 31.83 19.58 -17.35
C GLY A 38 32.19 18.10 -17.47
N GLN A 39 31.68 17.31 -16.54
CA GLN A 39 31.44 15.89 -16.75
C GLN A 39 30.02 15.81 -17.30
N SER A 40 29.94 15.52 -18.60
CA SER A 40 28.81 14.79 -19.16
C SER A 40 28.50 13.63 -18.21
N THR A 41 27.44 13.77 -17.42
CA THR A 41 26.89 12.65 -16.68
C THR A 41 26.16 11.79 -17.70
N ASP A 42 26.94 11.01 -18.45
CA ASP A 42 26.50 9.67 -18.77
C ASP A 42 26.34 8.99 -17.42
N SER A 43 25.13 9.06 -16.85
CA SER A 43 24.74 8.12 -15.83
C SER A 43 25.03 6.74 -16.41
N PRO A 44 25.89 5.92 -15.79
CA PRO A 44 26.00 4.54 -16.22
C PRO A 44 24.59 3.98 -16.06
N ALA A 45 24.01 3.49 -17.16
CA ALA A 45 22.84 2.65 -17.08
C ALA A 45 23.17 1.57 -16.05
N ALA A 46 22.57 1.67 -14.86
CA ALA A 46 22.84 0.74 -13.78
C ALA A 46 22.61 -0.65 -14.34
N ASP A 47 23.60 -1.53 -14.17
CA ASP A 47 23.55 -2.91 -14.60
C ASP A 47 22.36 -3.59 -13.90
N ASN A 48 21.22 -3.57 -14.59
CA ASN A 48 19.90 -3.95 -14.08
C ASN A 48 19.66 -5.46 -14.29
N ASP A 49 20.72 -6.22 -14.60
CA ASP A 49 20.65 -7.60 -15.07
C ASP A 49 20.66 -8.63 -13.92
N SER A 50 20.86 -8.18 -12.68
CA SER A 50 20.79 -9.05 -11.51
C SER A 50 19.35 -9.36 -11.13
N LEU A 51 18.97 -10.64 -11.26
CA LEU A 51 17.66 -11.13 -10.82
C LEU A 51 17.47 -10.96 -9.31
N ILE A 52 16.36 -10.35 -8.91
CA ILE A 52 15.98 -10.19 -7.50
C ILE A 52 15.31 -11.44 -6.94
N THR A 53 15.56 -11.72 -5.66
CA THR A 53 14.98 -12.83 -4.88
C THR A 53 14.02 -12.35 -3.77
N HIS A 54 14.05 -11.05 -3.46
CA HIS A 54 13.16 -10.41 -2.50
C HIS A 54 12.59 -9.09 -3.05
N VAL A 55 11.29 -8.81 -2.83
CA VAL A 55 10.62 -7.60 -3.36
C VAL A 55 11.31 -6.30 -2.92
N SER A 56 11.89 -6.24 -1.71
CA SER A 56 12.61 -5.04 -1.24
C SER A 56 13.88 -4.70 -2.06
N GLN A 57 14.36 -5.63 -2.87
CA GLN A 57 15.46 -5.39 -3.81
C GLN A 57 14.98 -4.70 -5.10
N PHE A 58 13.66 -4.59 -5.32
CA PHE A 58 13.10 -3.90 -6.47
C PHE A 58 13.69 -2.49 -6.60
N ARG A 59 13.95 -2.11 -7.85
CA ARG A 59 14.38 -0.77 -8.25
C ARG A 59 13.40 -0.26 -9.28
N ALA A 60 13.11 1.03 -9.22
CA ALA A 60 12.19 1.65 -10.18
C ALA A 60 12.66 1.38 -11.61
N VAL A 61 11.74 0.89 -12.44
CA VAL A 61 11.98 0.64 -13.86
C VAL A 61 11.50 1.83 -14.66
N SER A 62 12.30 2.28 -15.62
CA SER A 62 11.84 3.22 -16.64
C SER A 62 11.20 2.43 -17.78
N PHE A 63 10.04 2.87 -18.26
CA PHE A 63 9.41 2.26 -19.43
C PHE A 63 10.06 2.81 -20.69
N LYS A 64 10.43 1.91 -21.61
CA LYS A 64 11.03 2.28 -22.90
C LYS A 64 10.04 3.10 -23.72
N ASP A 65 10.55 3.99 -24.57
CA ASP A 65 9.75 4.69 -25.58
C ASP A 65 9.39 3.72 -26.72
N SER A 66 8.36 2.91 -26.48
CA SER A 66 7.87 1.88 -27.39
C SER A 66 6.38 1.61 -27.11
N PRO A 67 5.63 0.96 -28.04
CA PRO A 67 4.24 0.64 -27.80
C PRO A 67 3.98 -0.18 -26.53
N GLU A 68 4.89 -1.09 -26.16
CA GLU A 68 4.80 -1.86 -24.91
C GLU A 68 5.08 -0.98 -23.68
N GLY A 69 6.06 -0.08 -23.76
CA GLY A 69 6.39 0.82 -22.66
C GLY A 69 5.32 1.89 -22.43
N GLU A 70 4.71 2.42 -23.50
CA GLU A 70 3.53 3.29 -23.41
C GLU A 70 2.35 2.57 -22.74
N MET A 71 2.12 1.31 -23.09
CA MET A 71 1.08 0.48 -22.48
C MET A 71 1.38 0.19 -21.00
N ALA A 72 2.64 -0.05 -20.63
CA ALA A 72 3.07 -0.17 -19.24
C ALA A 72 2.87 1.13 -18.45
N SER A 73 3.23 2.27 -19.04
CA SER A 73 3.02 3.60 -18.45
C SER A 73 1.52 3.88 -18.24
N TYR A 74 0.67 3.53 -19.21
CA TYR A 74 -0.77 3.63 -19.06
C TYR A 74 -1.27 2.71 -17.94
N GLY A 75 -0.81 1.47 -17.87
CA GLY A 75 -1.15 0.53 -16.80
C GLY A 75 -0.78 1.04 -15.41
N GLU A 76 0.39 1.67 -15.27
CA GLU A 76 0.79 2.31 -14.03
C GLU A 76 -0.18 3.42 -13.61
N LYS A 77 -0.60 4.28 -14.56
CA LYS A 77 -1.58 5.34 -14.32
C LYS A 77 -2.92 4.76 -13.87
N LEU A 78 -3.40 3.69 -14.51
CA LEU A 78 -4.64 2.99 -14.13
C LEU A 78 -4.58 2.43 -12.71
N ILE A 79 -3.43 1.90 -12.28
CA ILE A 79 -3.23 1.38 -10.92
C ILE A 79 -3.14 2.48 -9.88
N LYS A 80 -2.39 3.55 -10.18
CA LYS A 80 -2.15 4.64 -9.24
C LYS A 80 -3.37 5.54 -9.06
N ASN A 81 -4.14 5.73 -10.13
CA ASN A 81 -5.25 6.68 -10.20
C ASN A 81 -6.52 6.02 -10.73
N THR A 82 -6.84 4.80 -10.29
CA THR A 82 -7.99 4.02 -10.81
C THR A 82 -9.30 4.82 -10.81
N TYR A 83 -9.48 5.66 -9.80
CA TYR A 83 -10.63 6.55 -9.66
C TYR A 83 -10.73 7.67 -10.71
N ASP A 84 -9.74 7.88 -11.57
CA ASP A 84 -9.86 8.85 -12.66
C ASP A 84 -10.22 8.18 -13.99
N TYR A 85 -10.02 6.86 -14.11
CA TYR A 85 -10.14 6.14 -15.38
C TYR A 85 -11.36 5.21 -15.47
N PHE A 86 -11.84 4.66 -14.34
CA PHE A 86 -12.88 3.62 -14.35
C PHE A 86 -14.25 4.13 -13.85
N TYR A 87 -14.64 5.36 -14.19
CA TYR A 87 -15.95 5.95 -13.85
C TYR A 87 -16.84 6.29 -15.06
N GLU A 88 -16.33 6.11 -16.27
CA GLU A 88 -16.98 6.56 -17.49
C GLU A 88 -17.62 5.38 -18.25
N GLY A 89 -18.79 5.62 -18.85
CA GLY A 89 -19.50 4.63 -19.66
C GLY A 89 -19.98 3.41 -18.88
N GLU A 90 -19.77 2.22 -19.42
CA GLU A 90 -20.15 0.93 -18.82
C GLU A 90 -19.16 0.45 -17.74
N ILE A 91 -17.98 1.08 -17.68
CA ILE A 91 -16.88 0.74 -16.79
C ILE A 91 -17.01 1.60 -15.53
N LYS A 92 -17.52 0.99 -14.45
CA LYS A 92 -17.77 1.70 -13.18
C LYS A 92 -17.19 0.95 -11.99
N ILE A 93 -16.23 1.59 -11.32
CA ILE A 93 -15.95 1.31 -9.91
C ILE A 93 -17.08 1.93 -9.05
N GLY A 94 -17.49 1.22 -8.01
CA GLY A 94 -18.58 1.64 -7.12
C GLY A 94 -18.10 2.30 -5.83
N ASN A 95 -16.81 2.63 -5.76
CA ASN A 95 -16.16 3.36 -4.69
C ASN A 95 -15.05 4.24 -5.25
N LYS A 96 -14.33 5.00 -4.42
CA LYS A 96 -13.32 6.00 -4.82
C LYS A 96 -11.88 5.61 -4.48
N LEU A 97 -11.63 4.32 -4.37
CA LEU A 97 -10.28 3.80 -4.12
C LEU A 97 -9.45 3.78 -5.42
N ALA A 98 -8.15 3.58 -5.25
CA ALA A 98 -7.26 3.13 -6.32
C ALA A 98 -6.66 1.77 -5.94
N CYS A 99 -6.16 1.02 -6.92
CA CYS A 99 -5.38 -0.19 -6.64
C CYS A 99 -4.23 0.11 -5.67
N SER A 100 -3.58 1.27 -5.86
CA SER A 100 -2.52 1.80 -5.01
C SER A 100 -2.93 2.10 -3.56
N SER A 101 -4.23 2.18 -3.24
CA SER A 101 -4.73 2.34 -1.87
C SER A 101 -4.39 1.14 -0.98
N CYS A 102 -4.19 -0.05 -1.56
CA CYS A 102 -3.74 -1.25 -0.84
C CYS A 102 -2.42 -1.81 -1.38
N HIS A 103 -2.17 -1.64 -2.68
CA HIS A 103 -0.94 -2.09 -3.33
C HIS A 103 0.06 -0.94 -3.36
N LEU A 104 0.74 -0.74 -2.22
CA LEU A 104 1.55 0.46 -1.98
C LEU A 104 2.67 0.62 -3.00
N ASN A 105 2.99 1.89 -3.32
CA ASN A 105 3.97 2.27 -4.35
C ASN A 105 3.64 1.68 -5.74
N GLY A 106 2.37 1.62 -6.11
CA GLY A 106 1.95 0.98 -7.37
C GLY A 106 2.14 -0.54 -7.37
N GLY A 107 2.15 -1.16 -6.19
CA GLY A 107 2.38 -2.59 -6.02
C GLY A 107 3.85 -3.00 -6.05
N THR A 108 4.76 -2.10 -5.67
CA THR A 108 6.20 -2.39 -5.61
C THR A 108 6.75 -2.50 -4.18
N LYS A 109 5.93 -2.22 -3.15
CA LYS A 109 6.33 -2.36 -1.75
C LYS A 109 6.19 -3.80 -1.24
N ALA A 110 7.26 -4.34 -0.68
CA ALA A 110 7.26 -5.66 -0.04
C ALA A 110 6.21 -5.73 1.08
N PHE A 111 5.51 -6.86 1.16
CA PHE A 111 4.46 -7.16 2.13
C PHE A 111 3.25 -6.21 2.12
N ALA A 112 3.05 -5.48 1.02
CA ALA A 112 1.85 -4.70 0.70
C ALA A 112 1.10 -5.30 -0.49
N ALA A 113 1.02 -6.64 -0.55
CA ALA A 113 0.53 -7.41 -1.70
C ALA A 113 1.15 -6.95 -3.05
N PRO A 114 2.48 -6.90 -3.19
CA PRO A 114 3.13 -6.38 -4.39
C PRO A 114 2.82 -7.21 -5.64
N TYR A 115 2.87 -6.54 -6.78
CA TYR A 115 2.73 -7.13 -8.12
C TYR A 115 4.04 -7.67 -8.68
N VAL A 116 5.19 -7.20 -8.16
CA VAL A 116 6.52 -7.62 -8.57
C VAL A 116 6.65 -9.14 -8.49
N GLY A 117 6.89 -9.78 -9.64
CA GLY A 117 7.02 -11.22 -9.81
C GLY A 117 5.70 -11.99 -9.94
N LEU A 118 4.54 -11.34 -10.04
CA LEU A 118 3.25 -12.04 -10.17
C LEU A 118 3.11 -12.80 -11.50
N THR A 119 3.80 -12.37 -12.55
CA THR A 119 3.84 -13.10 -13.82
C THR A 119 4.46 -14.49 -13.72
N ASN A 120 5.26 -14.75 -12.68
CA ASN A 120 5.85 -16.07 -12.42
C ASN A 120 4.96 -16.95 -11.51
N VAL A 121 3.83 -16.40 -11.04
CA VAL A 121 2.90 -17.05 -10.11
C VAL A 121 1.60 -17.43 -10.81
N PHE A 122 1.11 -16.56 -11.71
CA PHE A 122 -0.11 -16.81 -12.47
C PHE A 122 0.17 -17.54 -13.79
N PRO A 123 -0.73 -18.44 -14.23
CA PRO A 123 -2.01 -18.78 -13.61
C PRO A 123 -1.85 -19.63 -12.34
N THR A 124 -2.79 -19.49 -11.40
CA THR A 124 -2.72 -20.21 -10.11
C THR A 124 -4.09 -20.59 -9.58
N TYR A 125 -4.14 -21.60 -8.72
CA TYR A 125 -5.39 -22.02 -8.08
C TYR A 125 -5.86 -20.98 -7.06
N ILE A 126 -7.10 -20.52 -7.22
CA ILE A 126 -7.75 -19.59 -6.29
C ILE A 126 -8.89 -20.32 -5.57
N GLY A 127 -8.78 -20.38 -4.24
CA GLY A 127 -9.74 -21.11 -3.41
C GLY A 127 -11.15 -20.50 -3.39
N ARG A 128 -11.28 -19.19 -3.67
CA ARG A 128 -12.60 -18.52 -3.70
C ARG A 128 -13.42 -18.98 -4.90
N GLU A 129 -12.81 -19.10 -6.06
CA GLU A 129 -13.49 -19.51 -7.29
C GLU A 129 -13.32 -21.03 -7.54
N ASN A 130 -12.53 -21.72 -6.71
CA ASN A 130 -12.23 -23.16 -6.76
C ASN A 130 -11.72 -23.61 -8.14
N LYS A 131 -10.92 -22.77 -8.80
CA LYS A 131 -10.36 -23.03 -10.13
C LYS A 131 -8.97 -22.42 -10.28
N VAL A 132 -8.26 -22.81 -11.33
CA VAL A 132 -7.04 -22.12 -11.77
C VAL A 132 -7.45 -20.86 -12.51
N GLU A 133 -6.99 -19.70 -12.05
CA GLU A 133 -7.28 -18.40 -12.65
C GLU A 133 -6.06 -17.78 -13.30
N SER A 134 -6.32 -17.03 -14.37
CA SER A 134 -5.40 -16.06 -14.97
C SER A 134 -5.18 -14.84 -14.07
N LEU A 135 -4.21 -14.00 -14.43
CA LEU A 135 -3.97 -12.73 -13.72
C LEU A 135 -5.12 -11.75 -13.95
N GLU A 136 -5.71 -11.79 -15.14
CA GLU A 136 -6.85 -11.02 -15.59
C GLU A 136 -8.09 -11.29 -14.74
N GLU A 137 -8.45 -12.57 -14.59
CA GLU A 137 -9.56 -13.00 -13.72
C GLU A 137 -9.31 -12.53 -12.28
N ARG A 138 -8.07 -12.65 -11.80
CA ARG A 138 -7.71 -12.16 -10.47
C ARG A 138 -7.87 -10.64 -10.32
N ILE A 139 -7.52 -9.86 -11.35
CA ILE A 139 -7.71 -8.40 -11.40
C ILE A 139 -9.21 -8.08 -11.38
N ASN A 140 -10.02 -8.80 -12.16
CA ASN A 140 -11.48 -8.65 -12.16
C ASN A 140 -12.10 -8.95 -10.78
N GLY A 141 -11.60 -9.98 -10.08
CA GLY A 141 -11.97 -10.22 -8.69
C GLY A 141 -11.64 -9.06 -7.74
N CYS A 142 -10.61 -8.25 -8.02
CA CYS A 142 -10.36 -7.01 -7.29
C CYS A 142 -11.35 -5.89 -7.65
N PHE A 143 -11.68 -5.73 -8.94
CA PHE A 143 -12.68 -4.75 -9.39
C PHE A 143 -14.03 -4.95 -8.70
N GLU A 144 -14.50 -6.19 -8.64
CA GLU A 144 -15.81 -6.50 -8.05
C GLU A 144 -15.85 -6.37 -6.52
N ARG A 145 -14.69 -6.35 -5.86
CA ARG A 145 -14.59 -6.41 -4.40
C ARG A 145 -13.95 -5.16 -3.83
N SER A 146 -12.63 -5.04 -4.00
CA SER A 146 -11.87 -3.89 -3.51
C SER A 146 -12.34 -2.59 -4.13
N MET A 147 -12.73 -2.59 -5.41
CA MET A 147 -13.22 -1.39 -6.10
C MET A 147 -14.74 -1.26 -6.10
N ASN A 148 -15.45 -2.21 -5.46
CA ASN A 148 -16.91 -2.26 -5.39
C ASN A 148 -17.61 -2.08 -6.76
N GLY A 149 -16.96 -2.52 -7.84
CA GLY A 149 -17.35 -2.25 -9.21
C GLY A 149 -17.78 -3.51 -9.97
N ARG A 150 -17.52 -3.50 -11.28
CA ARG A 150 -17.74 -4.63 -12.18
C ARG A 150 -16.42 -5.03 -12.85
N ALA A 151 -16.33 -6.30 -13.23
CA ALA A 151 -15.24 -6.77 -14.08
C ALA A 151 -15.11 -5.94 -15.35
N ILE A 152 -13.87 -5.77 -15.82
CA ILE A 152 -13.55 -5.15 -17.11
C ILE A 152 -13.28 -6.23 -18.15
N PRO A 153 -13.41 -5.94 -19.46
CA PRO A 153 -13.12 -6.91 -20.51
C PRO A 153 -11.67 -7.43 -20.41
N GLU A 154 -11.49 -8.75 -20.33
CA GLU A 154 -10.16 -9.35 -20.14
C GLU A 154 -9.19 -9.02 -21.29
N ASN A 155 -9.72 -8.93 -22.52
CA ASN A 155 -8.96 -8.53 -23.71
C ASN A 155 -9.02 -7.02 -24.00
N GLY A 156 -9.63 -6.24 -23.11
CA GLY A 156 -9.75 -4.78 -23.25
C GLY A 156 -8.42 -4.05 -23.05
N LYS A 157 -8.33 -2.82 -23.58
CA LYS A 157 -7.13 -1.97 -23.54
C LYS A 157 -6.63 -1.77 -22.10
N GLU A 158 -7.53 -1.48 -21.17
CA GLU A 158 -7.22 -1.23 -19.76
C GLU A 158 -6.64 -2.47 -19.08
N MET A 159 -7.22 -3.65 -19.31
CA MET A 159 -6.71 -4.90 -18.75
C MET A 159 -5.32 -5.21 -19.32
N ARG A 160 -5.14 -5.09 -20.65
CA ARG A 160 -3.82 -5.29 -21.29
C ARG A 160 -2.77 -4.32 -20.75
N ALA A 161 -3.15 -3.08 -20.46
CA ALA A 161 -2.26 -2.08 -19.88
C ALA A 161 -1.82 -2.46 -18.45
N ILE A 162 -2.76 -2.85 -17.59
CA ILE A 162 -2.46 -3.29 -16.22
C ILE A 162 -1.54 -4.52 -16.23
N VAL A 163 -1.83 -5.52 -17.05
CA VAL A 163 -1.00 -6.74 -17.16
C VAL A 163 0.39 -6.41 -17.70
N THR A 164 0.49 -5.53 -18.70
CA THR A 164 1.78 -5.08 -19.27
C THR A 164 2.61 -4.33 -18.23
N TYR A 165 2.00 -3.49 -17.40
CA TYR A 165 2.69 -2.87 -16.27
C TYR A 165 3.26 -3.92 -15.30
N ILE A 166 2.43 -4.88 -14.86
CA ILE A 166 2.84 -5.95 -13.94
C ILE A 166 3.99 -6.78 -14.53
N LYS A 167 3.95 -7.07 -15.83
CA LYS A 167 5.04 -7.73 -16.56
C LYS A 167 6.33 -6.93 -16.51
N ASN A 168 6.28 -5.62 -16.81
CA ASN A 168 7.47 -4.77 -16.84
C ASN A 168 8.14 -4.64 -15.47
N ILE A 169 7.37 -4.49 -14.39
CA ILE A 169 7.95 -4.43 -13.03
C ILE A 169 8.40 -5.80 -12.50
N SER A 170 8.18 -6.88 -13.25
CA SER A 170 8.56 -8.25 -12.90
C SER A 170 9.75 -8.78 -13.70
N ILE A 171 10.29 -8.02 -14.66
CA ILE A 171 11.27 -8.52 -15.64
C ILE A 171 12.57 -9.04 -15.00
N ASN A 172 13.01 -8.42 -13.91
CA ASN A 172 14.25 -8.79 -13.21
C ASN A 172 14.00 -9.68 -12.00
N THR A 173 12.97 -10.53 -12.02
CA THR A 173 12.65 -11.44 -10.89
C THR A 173 13.06 -12.87 -11.19
N VAL A 174 13.51 -13.60 -10.16
CA VAL A 174 13.75 -15.04 -10.33
C VAL A 174 12.45 -15.77 -10.69
N ASN A 175 12.50 -16.61 -11.72
CA ASN A 175 11.38 -17.45 -12.12
C ASN A 175 11.39 -18.80 -11.37
N LYS A 176 11.15 -18.74 -10.05
CA LYS A 176 11.09 -19.93 -9.16
C LYS A 176 9.83 -19.92 -8.30
N GLY A 177 8.72 -19.41 -8.84
CA GLY A 177 7.45 -19.24 -8.13
C GLY A 177 7.40 -17.93 -7.33
N ARG A 178 6.87 -17.99 -6.11
CA ARG A 178 6.64 -16.78 -5.29
C ARG A 178 7.94 -16.18 -4.78
N LEU A 179 8.12 -14.90 -5.04
CA LEU A 179 9.23 -14.09 -4.54
C LEU A 179 9.04 -13.77 -3.05
N THR A 180 10.12 -13.79 -2.25
CA THR A 180 10.02 -13.36 -0.84
C THR A 180 9.62 -11.88 -0.79
N GLY A 181 8.74 -11.51 0.14
CA GLY A 181 8.13 -10.18 0.19
C GLY A 181 6.82 -10.06 -0.59
N GLN A 182 6.39 -11.07 -1.34
CA GLN A 182 5.02 -11.12 -1.88
C GLN A 182 3.99 -11.45 -0.80
N GLY A 183 2.77 -10.91 -0.95
CA GLY A 183 1.68 -11.09 0.02
C GLY A 183 1.76 -10.11 1.19
N PHE A 184 1.56 -10.60 2.41
CA PHE A 184 1.60 -9.82 3.65
C PHE A 184 2.53 -10.49 4.66
N VAL A 185 2.99 -9.74 5.67
CA VAL A 185 3.86 -10.29 6.71
C VAL A 185 3.18 -11.43 7.47
N LYS A 186 4.02 -12.32 8.01
CA LYS A 186 3.59 -13.20 9.09
C LYS A 186 3.49 -12.37 10.38
N MET A 187 2.53 -12.72 11.23
CA MET A 187 2.35 -12.11 12.54
C MET A 187 1.84 -13.20 13.49
N GLY A 188 2.15 -13.08 14.77
CA GLY A 188 1.54 -13.88 15.83
C GLY A 188 0.08 -13.50 15.96
N ILE A 189 -0.83 -14.48 15.80
CA ILE A 189 -2.26 -14.25 15.97
C ILE A 189 -2.60 -14.49 17.45
N PRO A 190 -3.09 -13.48 18.18
CA PRO A 190 -3.47 -13.65 19.59
C PRO A 190 -4.51 -14.77 19.74
N ASN A 191 -4.34 -15.61 20.76
CA ASN A 191 -5.32 -16.66 21.09
C ASN A 191 -6.50 -16.09 21.90
N ARG A 192 -7.10 -15.00 21.39
CA ARG A 192 -8.25 -14.31 21.97
C ARG A 192 -9.09 -13.69 20.87
N ALA A 193 -10.32 -13.32 21.21
CA ALA A 193 -11.07 -12.40 20.38
C ALA A 193 -10.36 -11.04 20.31
N ALA A 194 -10.53 -10.33 19.20
CA ALA A 194 -10.02 -8.98 19.04
C ALA A 194 -10.76 -8.02 19.98
N ASP A 195 -10.02 -7.11 20.62
CA ASP A 195 -10.56 -6.12 21.53
C ASP A 195 -10.86 -4.83 20.75
N LEU A 196 -12.15 -4.60 20.46
CA LEU A 196 -12.58 -3.42 19.71
C LEU A 196 -12.32 -2.10 20.47
N LYS A 197 -12.32 -2.11 21.80
CA LYS A 197 -12.04 -0.90 22.61
C LYS A 197 -10.56 -0.56 22.53
N HIS A 198 -9.69 -1.57 22.66
CA HIS A 198 -8.26 -1.37 22.45
C HIS A 198 -7.98 -0.93 21.00
N GLY A 199 -8.62 -1.56 20.02
CA GLY A 199 -8.52 -1.17 18.61
C GLY A 199 -8.94 0.27 18.34
N GLN A 200 -10.00 0.75 19.00
CA GLN A 200 -10.41 2.16 18.94
C GLN A 200 -9.30 3.10 19.46
N LEU A 201 -8.70 2.79 20.62
CA LEU A 201 -7.63 3.61 21.19
C LEU A 201 -6.41 3.67 20.27
N VAL A 202 -6.04 2.54 19.66
CA VAL A 202 -4.97 2.49 18.64
C VAL A 202 -5.34 3.35 17.43
N PHE A 203 -6.58 3.23 16.94
CA PHE A 203 -7.08 4.03 15.81
C PHE A 203 -6.99 5.53 16.09
N GLU A 204 -7.51 5.97 17.23
CA GLU A 204 -7.49 7.35 17.69
C GLU A 204 -6.07 7.90 17.79
N GLY A 205 -5.15 7.13 18.39
CA GLY A 205 -3.78 7.55 18.63
C GLY A 205 -2.84 7.46 17.41
N LYS A 206 -3.16 6.64 16.40
CA LYS A 206 -2.21 6.30 15.31
C LYS A 206 -2.75 6.45 13.89
N CYS A 207 -4.07 6.52 13.69
CA CYS A 207 -4.68 6.43 12.36
C CYS A 207 -5.51 7.66 11.98
N THR A 208 -6.15 8.33 12.95
CA THR A 208 -7.12 9.42 12.69
C THR A 208 -6.53 10.63 11.99
N SER A 209 -5.24 10.93 12.19
CA SER A 209 -4.56 12.05 11.54
C SER A 209 -4.55 11.98 10.02
N CYS A 210 -4.60 10.76 9.46
CA CYS A 210 -4.64 10.52 8.02
C CYS A 210 -6.02 10.05 7.56
N HIS A 211 -6.63 9.08 8.26
CA HIS A 211 -7.88 8.46 7.82
C HIS A 211 -9.15 9.16 8.33
N GLY A 212 -9.01 10.22 9.11
CA GLY A 212 -10.12 10.93 9.73
C GLY A 212 -10.67 10.20 10.97
N LYS A 213 -11.43 10.93 11.79
CA LYS A 213 -12.03 10.41 13.03
C LYS A 213 -13.08 9.33 12.75
N ASP A 214 -13.77 9.45 11.63
CA ASP A 214 -14.85 8.56 11.20
C ASP A 214 -14.38 7.66 10.03
N GLY A 215 -13.06 7.46 9.87
CA GLY A 215 -12.49 6.62 8.82
C GLY A 215 -12.82 7.04 7.39
N GLN A 216 -13.29 8.28 7.21
CA GLN A 216 -13.77 8.84 5.95
C GLN A 216 -12.65 9.16 4.95
N GLY A 217 -11.39 9.10 5.39
CA GLY A 217 -10.24 9.47 4.58
C GLY A 217 -10.13 10.97 4.33
N VAL A 218 -9.17 11.34 3.47
CA VAL A 218 -8.96 12.72 3.00
C VAL A 218 -9.04 12.71 1.47
N PRO A 219 -10.02 13.38 0.85
CA PRO A 219 -10.10 13.51 -0.60
C PRO A 219 -8.86 14.16 -1.18
N GLN A 220 -8.53 13.86 -2.43
CA GLN A 220 -7.49 14.62 -3.11
C GLN A 220 -7.92 16.08 -3.35
N PRO A 221 -6.98 17.05 -3.34
CA PRO A 221 -7.28 18.44 -3.71
C PRO A 221 -7.85 18.57 -5.12
N THR A 222 -7.45 17.67 -6.02
CA THR A 222 -7.87 17.60 -7.42
C THR A 222 -8.17 16.15 -7.81
N GLY A 223 -9.14 15.93 -8.70
CA GLY A 223 -9.53 14.59 -9.16
C GLY A 223 -10.65 13.96 -8.32
N LYS A 224 -10.97 12.68 -8.57
CA LYS A 224 -12.15 12.02 -7.97
C LYS A 224 -11.83 11.11 -6.77
N GLY A 225 -10.55 10.96 -6.43
CA GLY A 225 -10.05 10.01 -5.43
C GLY A 225 -9.70 10.59 -4.06
N TYR A 226 -8.88 9.84 -3.32
CA TYR A 226 -8.46 10.14 -1.95
C TYR A 226 -6.93 10.18 -1.83
N LEU A 227 -6.41 11.17 -1.09
CA LEU A 227 -5.02 11.22 -0.63
C LEU A 227 -4.78 10.15 0.44
N TYR A 228 -5.69 10.06 1.41
CA TYR A 228 -5.76 8.98 2.38
C TYR A 228 -7.11 8.27 2.21
N PRO A 229 -7.13 6.97 1.89
CA PRO A 229 -8.36 6.29 1.51
C PRO A 229 -9.34 6.17 2.69
N PRO A 230 -10.66 6.18 2.44
CA PRO A 230 -11.64 5.78 3.43
C PRO A 230 -11.43 4.30 3.80
N LEU A 231 -11.58 3.98 5.08
CA LEU A 231 -11.39 2.63 5.61
C LEU A 231 -12.71 1.86 5.74
N TRP A 232 -13.82 2.59 5.83
CA TRP A 232 -15.19 2.08 5.86
C TRP A 232 -16.16 3.10 5.24
N GLY A 233 -17.46 2.82 5.30
CA GLY A 233 -18.48 3.63 4.65
C GLY A 233 -18.56 3.41 3.13
N LYS A 234 -19.44 4.18 2.47
CA LYS A 234 -19.85 3.95 1.08
C LYS A 234 -18.72 4.00 0.04
N ASP A 235 -17.66 4.76 0.31
CA ASP A 235 -16.55 4.98 -0.62
C ASP A 235 -15.36 4.02 -0.37
N SER A 236 -15.49 3.06 0.55
CA SER A 236 -14.49 2.05 0.87
C SER A 236 -14.68 0.73 0.09
N TYR A 237 -13.78 -0.24 0.29
CA TYR A 237 -13.91 -1.62 -0.18
C TYR A 237 -15.16 -2.30 0.42
N ASN A 238 -15.78 -3.21 -0.35
CA ASN A 238 -16.96 -3.95 0.09
C ASN A 238 -16.64 -5.15 1.00
N ASP A 239 -17.67 -5.73 1.60
CA ASP A 239 -17.57 -6.85 2.55
C ASP A 239 -17.11 -8.18 1.94
N GLY A 240 -17.01 -8.27 0.60
CA GLY A 240 -16.43 -9.41 -0.12
C GLY A 240 -14.92 -9.26 -0.38
N ALA A 241 -14.32 -8.11 -0.08
CA ALA A 241 -12.90 -7.85 -0.31
C ALA A 241 -12.00 -8.58 0.68
N GLY A 242 -10.77 -8.90 0.24
CA GLY A 242 -9.78 -9.54 1.11
C GLY A 242 -9.46 -8.69 2.35
N MET A 243 -9.51 -7.36 2.23
CA MET A 243 -9.25 -6.42 3.33
C MET A 243 -10.38 -6.37 4.37
N ALA A 244 -11.58 -6.86 4.03
CA ALA A 244 -12.67 -7.03 4.99
C ALA A 244 -12.47 -8.22 5.94
N ARG A 245 -11.38 -8.98 5.78
CA ARG A 245 -11.01 -10.09 6.67
C ARG A 245 -10.01 -9.64 7.72
N LEU A 246 -10.26 -9.97 8.98
CA LEU A 246 -9.46 -9.51 10.12
C LEU A 246 -7.97 -9.84 9.98
N LEU A 247 -7.61 -11.09 9.71
CA LEU A 247 -6.19 -11.49 9.68
C LEU A 247 -5.46 -10.90 8.47
N THR A 248 -6.19 -10.61 7.38
CA THR A 248 -5.61 -9.95 6.21
C THR A 248 -5.33 -8.47 6.49
N ALA A 249 -6.30 -7.76 7.05
CA ALA A 249 -6.14 -6.36 7.42
C ALA A 249 -5.05 -6.19 8.49
N ALA A 250 -5.03 -7.03 9.52
CA ALA A 250 -4.02 -6.97 10.58
C ALA A 250 -2.59 -7.13 10.03
N ARG A 251 -2.37 -8.08 9.12
CA ARG A 251 -1.05 -8.28 8.48
C ARG A 251 -0.66 -7.11 7.58
N PHE A 252 -1.62 -6.53 6.84
CA PHE A 252 -1.35 -5.34 6.05
C PHE A 252 -0.95 -4.17 6.96
N ILE A 253 -1.74 -3.90 8.00
CA ILE A 253 -1.53 -2.82 8.96
C ILE A 253 -0.17 -2.98 9.66
N LYS A 254 0.14 -4.16 10.20
CA LYS A 254 1.39 -4.45 10.91
C LYS A 254 2.65 -3.98 10.16
N ALA A 255 2.71 -4.22 8.85
CA ALA A 255 3.89 -3.93 8.05
C ALA A 255 3.87 -2.59 7.33
N ASN A 256 2.71 -1.94 7.23
CA ASN A 256 2.53 -0.81 6.32
C ASN A 256 1.89 0.42 6.96
N MET A 257 1.34 0.29 8.17
CA MET A 257 0.68 1.38 8.88
C MET A 257 1.20 1.50 10.32
N PRO A 258 1.27 2.72 10.88
CA PRO A 258 1.06 4.02 10.22
C PRO A 258 2.09 4.33 9.12
N LEU A 259 1.91 5.45 8.42
CA LEU A 259 2.86 5.87 7.37
C LEU A 259 4.28 5.97 7.95
N GLY A 260 5.24 5.34 7.28
CA GLY A 260 6.61 5.18 7.77
C GLY A 260 6.91 3.78 8.35
N ALA A 261 5.88 2.95 8.61
CA ALA A 261 6.09 1.55 8.96
C ALA A 261 6.60 0.72 7.76
N SER A 262 7.40 -0.29 8.09
CA SER A 262 7.88 -1.34 7.19
C SER A 262 7.79 -2.71 7.87
N TYR A 263 7.98 -3.78 7.10
CA TYR A 263 7.92 -5.14 7.63
C TYR A 263 9.03 -5.46 8.65
N ASP A 264 10.17 -4.77 8.54
CA ASP A 264 11.35 -4.89 9.37
C ASP A 264 11.43 -3.82 10.49
N ALA A 265 10.64 -2.76 10.39
CA ALA A 265 10.44 -1.76 11.43
C ALA A 265 8.93 -1.49 11.62
N PRO A 266 8.15 -2.49 12.10
CA PRO A 266 6.74 -2.29 12.36
C PRO A 266 6.55 -1.32 13.53
N GLN A 267 5.57 -0.42 13.41
CA GLN A 267 5.28 0.57 14.46
C GLN A 267 4.19 0.13 15.44
N LEU A 268 3.45 -0.93 15.09
CA LEU A 268 2.44 -1.54 15.94
C LEU A 268 2.90 -2.93 16.36
N SER A 269 2.59 -3.33 17.58
CA SER A 269 2.66 -4.72 18.02
C SER A 269 1.66 -5.60 17.24
N ASP A 270 1.80 -6.92 17.36
CA ASP A 270 0.87 -7.85 16.71
C ASP A 270 -0.55 -7.71 17.29
N GLU A 271 -0.66 -7.45 18.59
CA GLU A 271 -1.93 -7.22 19.29
C GLU A 271 -2.60 -5.92 18.85
N GLU A 272 -1.86 -4.80 18.80
CA GLU A 272 -2.40 -3.52 18.32
C GLU A 272 -2.87 -3.63 16.87
N ALA A 273 -2.08 -4.27 15.99
CA ALA A 273 -2.45 -4.47 14.59
C ALA A 273 -3.69 -5.37 14.44
N TYR A 274 -3.83 -6.38 15.30
CA TYR A 274 -4.99 -7.27 15.33
C TYR A 274 -6.26 -6.53 15.79
N ASP A 275 -6.17 -5.80 16.89
CA ASP A 275 -7.31 -5.10 17.49
C ASP A 275 -7.78 -3.92 16.63
N VAL A 276 -6.86 -3.11 16.08
CA VAL A 276 -7.22 -1.99 15.21
C VAL A 276 -7.83 -2.47 13.88
N ALA A 277 -7.36 -3.61 13.35
CA ALA A 277 -7.96 -4.22 12.16
C ALA A 277 -9.40 -4.68 12.42
N ALA A 278 -9.68 -5.22 13.61
CA ALA A 278 -11.04 -5.61 14.00
C ALA A 278 -11.93 -4.39 14.17
N TYR A 279 -11.42 -3.32 14.80
CA TYR A 279 -12.12 -2.06 14.92
C TYR A 279 -12.49 -1.50 13.54
N ILE A 280 -11.53 -1.39 12.61
CA ILE A 280 -11.76 -0.91 11.24
C ILE A 280 -12.81 -1.75 10.49
N ASN A 281 -12.76 -3.08 10.65
CA ASN A 281 -13.69 -3.98 9.97
C ASN A 281 -15.02 -4.18 10.72
N SER A 282 -15.23 -3.53 11.87
CA SER A 282 -16.51 -3.53 12.58
C SER A 282 -17.54 -2.57 11.98
N PHE A 283 -17.10 -1.61 11.17
CA PHE A 283 -17.95 -0.60 10.56
C PHE A 283 -18.60 -1.04 9.25
N ASP A 284 -19.77 -0.46 8.97
CA ASP A 284 -20.53 -0.69 7.75
C ASP A 284 -19.77 -0.27 6.49
N ARG A 285 -19.97 -1.07 5.43
CA ARG A 285 -19.38 -0.88 4.10
C ARG A 285 -20.32 -1.46 3.04
N PRO A 286 -20.07 -1.19 1.74
CA PRO A 286 -20.88 -1.78 0.68
C PRO A 286 -20.91 -3.31 0.77
N LYS A 287 -22.04 -3.90 0.37
CA LYS A 287 -22.21 -5.36 0.36
C LYS A 287 -21.91 -5.90 -1.03
N LYS A 288 -21.04 -6.91 -1.12
CA LYS A 288 -20.81 -7.65 -2.36
C LYS A 288 -22.03 -8.52 -2.64
N ALA A 289 -22.58 -8.38 -3.86
CA ALA A 289 -23.61 -9.28 -4.36
C ALA A 289 -23.02 -10.67 -4.67
N ASN A 290 -23.89 -11.68 -4.59
CA ASN A 290 -23.62 -13.06 -5.02
C ASN A 290 -22.47 -13.75 -4.26
N LYS A 291 -22.35 -13.49 -2.94
CA LYS A 291 -21.32 -14.09 -2.07
C LYS A 291 -21.54 -15.59 -1.84
N GLU A 292 -22.73 -16.10 -2.10
CA GLU A 292 -23.10 -17.52 -2.05
C GLU A 292 -22.37 -18.37 -3.09
N PHE A 293 -21.85 -17.76 -4.16
CA PHE A 293 -20.98 -18.44 -5.12
C PHE A 293 -19.49 -18.36 -4.76
N ASP A 294 -19.13 -17.61 -3.71
CA ASP A 294 -17.77 -17.60 -3.19
C ASP A 294 -17.50 -18.87 -2.40
N TYR A 295 -16.34 -19.46 -2.66
CA TYR A 295 -15.87 -20.71 -2.05
C TYR A 295 -16.82 -21.89 -2.28
N PRO A 296 -17.05 -22.33 -3.55
CA PRO A 296 -17.84 -23.54 -3.82
C PRO A 296 -17.36 -24.76 -3.03
N ASN A 297 -16.05 -24.83 -2.78
CA ASN A 297 -15.46 -25.72 -1.79
C ASN A 297 -15.21 -24.96 -0.47
N LEU A 298 -16.11 -25.12 0.49
CA LEU A 298 -16.04 -24.41 1.78
C LEU A 298 -14.78 -24.71 2.59
N THR A 299 -14.11 -25.86 2.37
CA THR A 299 -12.83 -26.17 3.03
C THR A 299 -11.70 -25.23 2.60
N LYS A 300 -11.88 -24.49 1.50
CA LYS A 300 -10.95 -23.47 1.00
C LYS A 300 -11.28 -22.07 1.51
N LYS A 301 -12.41 -21.90 2.21
CA LYS A 301 -12.83 -20.63 2.78
C LYS A 301 -11.91 -20.26 3.94
N PRO A 302 -11.31 -19.05 3.96
CA PRO A 302 -10.49 -18.63 5.07
C PRO A 302 -11.28 -18.60 6.38
N LYS A 303 -10.66 -19.05 7.47
CA LYS A 303 -11.23 -19.01 8.81
C LYS A 303 -11.61 -17.62 9.32
N ASP A 304 -11.08 -16.56 8.70
CA ASP A 304 -11.39 -15.16 9.01
C ASP A 304 -12.36 -14.53 8.00
N SER A 305 -13.10 -15.34 7.24
CA SER A 305 -14.10 -14.85 6.30
C SER A 305 -15.30 -14.24 7.05
N PRO A 306 -15.70 -12.99 6.77
CA PRO A 306 -16.69 -12.26 7.56
C PRO A 306 -18.14 -12.59 7.18
N TYR A 307 -18.38 -13.65 6.39
CA TYR A 307 -19.73 -14.06 5.99
C TYR A 307 -19.85 -15.58 5.85
N PRO A 308 -21.02 -16.17 6.17
CA PRO A 308 -21.34 -17.59 5.98
C PRO A 308 -21.59 -17.93 4.49
N PRO A 309 -21.82 -19.22 4.14
CA PRO A 309 -21.71 -20.42 4.98
C PRO A 309 -20.25 -20.81 5.28
N TYR A 310 -20.06 -21.63 6.31
CA TYR A 310 -18.75 -22.17 6.73
C TYR A 310 -18.75 -23.70 6.64
N ALA A 311 -17.56 -24.31 6.57
CA ALA A 311 -17.40 -25.76 6.55
C ALA A 311 -17.49 -26.41 7.95
N ASP A 312 -17.56 -25.58 8.99
CA ASP A 312 -17.56 -25.94 10.39
C ASP A 312 -18.80 -25.35 11.09
N ASN A 313 -18.92 -25.59 12.40
CA ASN A 313 -20.02 -25.08 13.22
C ASN A 313 -19.62 -23.83 14.04
N ILE A 314 -18.56 -23.13 13.63
CA ILE A 314 -18.08 -21.95 14.34
C ILE A 314 -18.99 -20.75 14.03
N SER A 315 -19.23 -19.93 15.06
CA SER A 315 -20.13 -18.78 14.91
C SER A 315 -19.53 -17.72 13.98
N LEU A 316 -20.41 -16.98 13.27
CA LEU A 316 -20.01 -15.82 12.47
C LEU A 316 -19.19 -14.80 13.28
N GLU A 317 -19.57 -14.56 14.55
CA GLU A 317 -18.86 -13.63 15.42
C GLU A 317 -17.44 -14.11 15.72
N GLN A 318 -17.23 -15.40 15.94
CA GLN A 318 -15.89 -15.97 16.12
C GLN A 318 -15.08 -15.95 14.80
N HIS A 319 -15.69 -16.15 13.63
CA HIS A 319 -14.99 -15.94 12.35
C HIS A 319 -14.57 -14.48 12.14
N LYS A 320 -15.38 -13.51 12.58
CA LYS A 320 -15.09 -12.07 12.43
C LYS A 320 -14.05 -11.56 13.42
N HIS A 321 -14.04 -12.09 14.65
CA HIS A 321 -13.28 -11.51 15.77
C HIS A 321 -12.28 -12.46 16.42
N GLY A 322 -12.28 -13.75 16.09
CA GLY A 322 -11.49 -14.76 16.76
C GLY A 322 -12.10 -15.22 18.10
N PRO A 323 -11.37 -16.06 18.88
CA PRO A 323 -10.05 -16.60 18.58
C PRO A 323 -10.07 -17.58 17.40
N TYR A 324 -8.93 -17.69 16.72
CA TYR A 324 -8.76 -18.46 15.47
C TYR A 324 -8.02 -19.79 15.67
N ASN A 325 -8.14 -20.39 16.84
CA ASN A 325 -7.48 -21.64 17.24
C ASN A 325 -8.34 -22.90 17.02
N PHE A 326 -9.36 -22.80 16.17
CA PHE A 326 -10.18 -23.92 15.68
C PHE A 326 -9.65 -24.49 14.36
#